data_AF-A0A1I2JX67-F1
#
_entry.id   AF-A0A1I2JX67-F1
#
_cell.length_a   1.000
_cell.length_b   1.000
_cell.length_c   1.000
_cell.angle_alpha   90.00
_cell.angle_beta   90.00
_cell.angle_gamma   90.00
#
_symmetry.space_group_name_H-M   'P 1'
#
loop_
_entity.id
_entity.type
_entity.pdbx_description
1 polymer ?
#
loop_
_entity_poly.entity_id
_entity_poly.type
_entity_poly.pdbx_seq_one_letter_code
_entity_poly.pdbx_strand_id
1 'polypeptide(L)'
;MNVSNIQKVEHNRFARADLEYRLFMVDDDMKLEALKDTNYIKTIVTLEDKMDLERKSKQSVQGNLYVSFLCFGNGSLSALHDRSYGFYRRQMILTVKDVQPDRVDDPYLIEKLQREADDIFLWCLEGLKRLLKNNYRFTISERAKKNLHEAMESGNNIIAFMQSSGYIRLEENTTATSKNLYQAY
;
A
#
# COMPACT_ATOMS: atom_id res chain seq x y z
N MET A 1 14.40 -4.40 -12.09
CA MET A 1 13.23 -4.77 -11.26
C MET A 1 13.75 -5.57 -10.08
N ASN A 2 13.45 -5.17 -8.84
CA ASN A 2 13.72 -6.00 -7.67
C ASN A 2 12.40 -6.68 -7.28
N VAL A 3 12.37 -8.02 -7.34
CA VAL A 3 11.24 -8.82 -6.88
C VAL A 3 11.59 -9.31 -5.47
N SER A 4 10.78 -8.92 -4.49
CA SER A 4 11.01 -9.23 -3.08
C SER A 4 9.67 -9.19 -2.33
N ASN A 5 9.70 -9.45 -1.03
CA ASN A 5 8.51 -9.43 -0.18
C ASN A 5 8.51 -8.22 0.75
N ILE A 6 7.38 -7.52 0.86
CA ILE A 6 7.25 -6.30 1.65
C ILE A 6 7.44 -6.55 3.16
N GLN A 7 7.01 -7.70 3.68
CA GLN A 7 7.26 -8.09 5.08
C GLN A 7 8.75 -8.26 5.36
N LYS A 8 9.51 -8.75 4.37
CA LYS A 8 10.96 -8.91 4.48
C LYS A 8 11.65 -7.54 4.58
N VAL A 9 11.17 -6.52 3.87
CA VAL A 9 11.73 -5.15 3.95
C VAL A 9 11.60 -4.59 5.36
N GLU A 10 10.48 -4.85 6.02
CA GLU A 10 10.24 -4.38 7.39
C GLU A 10 11.12 -5.09 8.41
N HIS A 11 11.30 -6.42 8.29
CA HIS A 11 11.95 -7.22 9.34
C HIS A 11 13.43 -7.56 9.09
N ASN A 12 13.88 -7.50 7.84
CA ASN A 12 15.25 -7.86 7.47
C ASN A 12 16.03 -6.62 7.02
N ARG A 13 16.96 -6.17 7.89
CA ARG A 13 17.89 -5.07 7.60
C ARG A 13 18.66 -5.21 6.27
N PHE A 14 19.01 -6.44 5.88
CA PHE A 14 19.74 -6.66 4.63
C PHE A 14 18.85 -6.47 3.40
N ALA A 15 17.55 -6.74 3.52
CA ALA A 15 16.60 -6.56 2.40
C ALA A 15 16.45 -5.08 2.01
N ARG A 16 16.62 -4.15 2.96
CA ARG A 16 16.62 -2.70 2.67
C ARG A 16 17.83 -2.28 1.84
N ALA A 17 19.01 -2.87 2.08
CA ALA A 17 20.21 -2.58 1.31
C ALA A 17 20.12 -3.05 -0.16
N ASP A 18 19.27 -4.04 -0.46
CA ASP A 18 18.99 -4.50 -1.83
C ASP A 18 18.11 -3.52 -2.63
N LEU A 19 17.50 -2.55 -1.94
CA LEU A 19 16.65 -1.51 -2.53
C LEU A 19 17.43 -0.23 -2.89
N GLU A 20 18.73 -0.16 -2.55
CA GLU A 20 19.57 0.99 -2.91
C GLU A 20 19.57 1.19 -4.43
N TYR A 21 19.31 2.41 -4.88
CA TYR A 21 19.19 2.80 -6.29
C TYR A 21 18.09 2.07 -7.09
N ARG A 22 17.09 1.49 -6.41
CA ARG A 22 15.93 0.88 -7.07
C ARG A 22 14.76 1.87 -7.13
N LEU A 23 14.16 2.01 -8.31
CA LEU A 23 12.95 2.82 -8.49
C LEU A 23 11.71 2.11 -7.96
N PHE A 24 11.65 0.79 -8.12
CA PHE A 24 10.50 0.00 -7.70
C PHE A 24 10.92 -1.37 -7.16
N MET A 25 10.14 -1.82 -6.16
CA MET A 25 10.12 -3.18 -5.66
C MET A 25 8.75 -3.78 -5.99
N VAL A 26 8.75 -4.97 -6.59
CA VAL A 26 7.53 -5.72 -6.86
C VAL A 26 7.42 -6.85 -5.83
N ASP A 27 6.28 -6.92 -5.15
CA ASP A 27 5.82 -8.09 -4.40
C ASP A 27 4.66 -8.69 -5.20
N ASP A 28 4.92 -9.76 -5.94
CA ASP A 28 3.98 -10.40 -6.87
C ASP A 28 2.96 -11.32 -6.17
N ASP A 29 3.27 -11.74 -4.95
CA ASP A 29 2.39 -12.53 -4.09
C ASP A 29 2.43 -12.00 -2.65
N MET A 30 1.82 -10.83 -2.47
CA MET A 30 1.73 -10.16 -1.19
C MET A 30 0.90 -11.01 -0.23
N LYS A 31 1.63 -11.53 0.75
CA LYS A 31 1.12 -12.21 1.93
C LYS A 31 0.03 -11.41 2.66
N LEU A 32 -1.05 -12.10 3.02
CA LEU A 32 -2.19 -11.52 3.74
C LEU A 32 -1.92 -11.30 5.23
N GLU A 33 -0.86 -11.92 5.78
CA GLU A 33 -0.49 -11.71 7.17
C GLU A 33 -0.12 -10.25 7.42
N ALA A 34 -0.72 -9.69 8.47
CA ALA A 34 -0.50 -8.31 8.86
C ALA A 34 0.97 -8.07 9.25
N LEU A 35 1.51 -6.92 8.81
CA LEU A 35 2.83 -6.47 9.22
C LEU A 35 2.88 -6.22 10.73
N LYS A 36 3.92 -6.71 11.41
CA LYS A 36 4.08 -6.48 12.86
C LYS A 36 4.47 -5.04 13.19
N ASP A 37 5.24 -4.41 12.32
CA ASP A 37 5.65 -3.00 12.37
C ASP A 37 5.49 -2.41 10.96
N THR A 38 5.44 -1.09 10.83
CA THR A 38 5.31 -0.38 9.56
C THR A 38 6.31 0.77 9.45
N ASN A 39 7.17 0.96 10.46
CA ASN A 39 8.04 2.11 10.58
C ASN A 39 9.01 2.22 9.41
N TYR A 40 9.62 1.12 8.97
CA TYR A 40 10.56 1.18 7.86
C TYR A 40 9.86 1.45 6.53
N ILE A 41 8.75 0.78 6.24
CA ILE A 41 7.96 1.06 5.04
C ILE A 41 7.48 2.52 5.03
N LYS A 42 6.90 3.02 6.13
CA LYS A 42 6.47 4.42 6.26
C LYS A 42 7.62 5.40 6.04
N THR A 43 8.81 5.07 6.56
CA THR A 43 10.01 5.88 6.39
C THR A 43 10.42 5.89 4.93
N ILE A 44 10.66 4.72 4.32
CA ILE A 44 11.16 4.57 2.96
C ILE A 44 10.27 5.30 1.94
N VAL A 45 8.94 5.19 2.04
CA VAL A 45 8.03 5.85 1.07
C VAL A 45 7.92 7.37 1.24
N THR A 46 8.45 7.94 2.32
CA THR A 46 8.51 9.40 2.53
C THR A 46 9.94 9.92 2.68
N LEU A 47 10.93 9.06 2.51
CA LEU A 47 12.32 9.42 2.74
C LEU A 47 12.80 10.30 1.58
N GLU A 48 13.33 11.47 1.91
CA GLU A 48 13.99 12.38 0.98
C GLU A 48 15.51 12.44 1.23
N ASP A 49 16.03 11.58 2.11
CA ASP A 49 17.42 11.58 2.57
C ASP A 49 18.01 10.15 2.58
N LYS A 50 19.21 10.01 3.12
CA LYS A 50 19.91 8.74 3.27
C LYS A 50 19.40 7.94 4.45
N MET A 51 19.57 6.64 4.35
CA MET A 51 19.26 5.69 5.41
C MET A 51 20.47 4.78 5.67
N ASP A 52 20.60 4.30 6.90
CA ASP A 52 21.55 3.24 7.22
C ASP A 52 21.19 1.95 6.47
N LEU A 53 22.12 1.52 5.62
CA LEU A 53 22.04 0.29 4.86
C LEU A 53 23.07 -0.71 5.38
N GLU A 54 22.56 -1.82 5.90
CA GLU A 54 23.38 -2.92 6.39
C GLU A 54 23.52 -4.00 5.33
N ARG A 55 24.75 -4.44 5.07
CA ARG A 55 25.05 -5.59 4.20
C ARG A 55 25.76 -6.66 5.00
N LYS A 56 25.48 -7.92 4.71
CA LYS A 56 26.07 -9.05 5.44
C LYS A 56 27.60 -8.96 5.39
N SER A 57 28.23 -9.05 6.57
CA SER A 57 29.69 -9.00 6.75
C SER A 57 30.36 -7.70 6.26
N LYS A 58 29.62 -6.59 6.19
CA LYS A 58 30.16 -5.26 5.85
C LYS A 58 29.71 -4.22 6.88
N GLN A 59 30.49 -3.15 7.01
CA GLN A 59 30.10 -1.99 7.82
C GLN A 59 28.84 -1.33 7.25
N SER A 60 27.96 -0.82 8.13
CA SER A 60 26.80 -0.03 7.72
C SER A 60 27.24 1.23 6.97
N VAL A 61 26.50 1.59 5.92
CA VAL A 61 26.74 2.79 5.12
C VAL A 61 25.46 3.59 4.91
N GLN A 62 25.60 4.91 4.78
CA GLN A 62 24.50 5.79 4.41
C GLN A 62 24.23 5.71 2.90
N GLY A 63 23.07 5.19 2.52
CA GLY A 63 22.68 5.01 1.12
C GLY A 63 21.35 5.67 0.77
N ASN A 64 21.12 5.84 -0.53
CA ASN A 64 19.92 6.51 -1.04
C ASN A 64 18.81 5.48 -1.34
N LEU A 65 17.63 5.71 -0.77
CA LEU A 65 16.43 4.93 -1.03
C LEU A 65 15.32 5.84 -1.57
N TYR A 66 14.85 5.55 -2.78
CA TYR A 66 13.73 6.23 -3.45
C TYR A 66 12.76 5.23 -4.08
N VAL A 67 12.72 4.02 -3.52
CA VAL A 67 11.97 2.89 -4.04
C VAL A 67 10.47 3.05 -3.77
N SER A 68 9.66 2.81 -4.79
CA SER A 68 8.20 2.65 -4.67
C SER A 68 7.82 1.17 -4.59
N PHE A 69 6.83 0.83 -3.78
CA PHE A 69 6.36 -0.55 -3.62
C PHE A 69 5.14 -0.81 -4.50
N LEU A 70 5.20 -1.87 -5.30
CA LEU A 70 4.08 -2.40 -6.06
C LEU A 70 3.76 -3.78 -5.51
N CYS A 71 2.66 -3.89 -4.77
CA CYS A 71 2.25 -5.13 -4.10
C CYS A 71 0.98 -5.67 -4.75
N PHE A 72 1.06 -6.89 -5.25
CA PHE A 72 -0.02 -7.63 -5.87
C PHE A 72 -0.42 -8.76 -4.94
N GLY A 73 -1.72 -8.93 -4.70
CA GLY A 73 -2.22 -9.98 -3.82
C GLY A 73 -3.74 -9.96 -3.74
N ASN A 74 -4.29 -10.86 -2.93
CA ASN A 74 -5.74 -11.05 -2.79
C ASN A 74 -6.39 -10.13 -1.75
N GLY A 75 -5.65 -9.17 -1.21
CA GLY A 75 -6.12 -8.26 -0.17
C GLY A 75 -5.26 -7.01 -0.04
N SER A 76 -5.65 -6.14 0.88
CA SER A 76 -4.91 -4.92 1.20
C SER A 76 -3.80 -5.18 2.20
N LEU A 77 -2.70 -4.43 2.11
CA LEU A 77 -1.62 -4.46 3.09
C LEU A 77 -2.13 -3.94 4.43
N SER A 78 -2.12 -4.81 5.45
CA SER A 78 -2.57 -4.49 6.80
C SER A 78 -1.41 -4.53 7.80
N ALA A 79 -1.62 -3.91 8.96
CA ALA A 79 -0.67 -3.90 10.05
C ALA A 79 -1.35 -4.32 11.35
N LEU A 80 -0.64 -5.10 12.16
CA LEU A 80 -1.16 -5.69 13.40
C LEU A 80 -1.38 -4.64 14.49
N HIS A 81 -0.44 -3.69 14.58
CA HIS A 81 -0.40 -2.69 15.65
C HIS A 81 -0.57 -1.25 15.16
N ASP A 82 -0.38 -0.98 13.86
CA ASP A 82 -0.49 0.36 13.31
C ASP A 82 -1.85 0.57 12.62
N ARG A 83 -2.81 1.09 13.38
CA ARG A 83 -4.13 1.51 12.87
C ARG A 83 -4.17 2.98 12.47
N SER A 84 -3.02 3.66 12.43
CA SER A 84 -2.98 5.10 12.23
C SER A 84 -3.25 5.48 10.79
N TYR A 85 -3.85 6.66 10.60
CA TYR A 85 -3.97 7.27 9.29
C TYR A 85 -2.60 7.46 8.59
N GLY A 86 -1.51 7.54 9.37
CA GLY A 86 -0.15 7.66 8.84
C GLY A 86 0.27 6.48 7.97
N PHE A 87 -0.13 5.26 8.31
CA PHE A 87 0.15 4.08 7.51
C PHE A 87 -0.75 4.02 6.26
N TYR A 88 -2.06 4.13 6.44
CA TYR A 88 -3.02 3.99 5.34
C TYR A 88 -2.90 5.08 4.27
N ARG A 89 -2.69 6.35 4.65
CA ARG A 89 -2.62 7.46 3.66
C ARG A 89 -1.44 7.37 2.67
N ARG A 90 -0.48 6.47 2.90
CA ARG A 90 0.68 6.22 2.03
C ARG A 90 0.41 5.11 1.01
N GLN A 91 -0.76 4.49 1.06
CA GLN A 91 -1.17 3.41 0.16
C GLN A 91 -2.15 3.92 -0.89
N MET A 92 -2.09 3.32 -2.09
CA MET A 92 -3.13 3.44 -3.11
C MET A 92 -3.65 2.03 -3.41
N ILE A 93 -4.85 1.72 -2.95
CA ILE A 93 -5.41 0.38 -3.07
C ILE A 93 -6.30 0.32 -4.31
N LEU A 94 -5.87 -0.47 -5.30
CA LEU A 94 -6.60 -0.72 -6.52
C LEU A 94 -7.10 -2.16 -6.52
N THR A 95 -8.39 -2.35 -6.79
CA THR A 95 -9.00 -3.65 -6.94
C THR A 95 -9.29 -3.90 -8.41
N VAL A 96 -8.88 -5.07 -8.90
CA VAL A 96 -9.22 -5.52 -10.26
C VAL A 96 -10.71 -5.89 -10.33
N LYS A 97 -11.21 -6.16 -11.53
CA LYS A 97 -12.59 -6.66 -11.69
C LYS A 97 -12.65 -8.12 -11.26
N ASP A 98 -13.81 -8.53 -10.77
CA ASP A 98 -14.08 -9.94 -10.52
C ASP A 98 -13.95 -10.76 -11.81
N VAL A 99 -13.55 -12.01 -11.63
CA VAL A 99 -13.45 -12.97 -12.73
C VAL A 99 -14.85 -13.31 -13.21
N GLN A 100 -15.10 -13.15 -14.52
CA GLN A 100 -16.37 -13.57 -15.11
C GLN A 100 -16.50 -15.10 -15.02
N PRO A 101 -17.68 -15.65 -14.69
CA PRO A 101 -17.86 -17.10 -14.53
C PRO A 101 -17.48 -17.94 -15.75
N ASP A 102 -17.62 -17.36 -16.94
CA ASP A 102 -17.36 -17.95 -18.26
C ASP A 102 -16.00 -17.51 -18.85
N ARG A 103 -15.15 -16.85 -18.06
CA ARG A 103 -13.81 -16.44 -18.51
C ARG A 103 -12.98 -17.66 -18.88
N VAL A 104 -12.51 -17.72 -20.13
CA VAL A 104 -11.48 -18.66 -20.56
C VAL A 104 -10.13 -17.95 -20.49
N ASP A 105 -9.22 -18.47 -19.66
CA ASP A 105 -7.87 -17.93 -19.55
C ASP A 105 -7.06 -18.22 -20.81
N ASP A 106 -6.49 -17.17 -21.38
CA ASP A 106 -5.60 -17.28 -22.53
C ASP A 106 -4.19 -17.68 -22.06
N PRO A 107 -3.72 -18.91 -22.35
CA PRO A 107 -2.40 -19.35 -21.93
C PRO A 107 -1.26 -18.56 -22.58
N TYR A 108 -1.55 -17.80 -23.66
CA TYR A 108 -0.57 -17.00 -24.39
C TYR A 108 -0.72 -15.48 -24.15
N LEU A 109 -1.40 -15.09 -23.06
CA LEU A 109 -1.63 -13.69 -22.74
C LEU A 109 -0.32 -12.89 -22.63
N ILE A 110 0.71 -13.49 -22.04
CA ILE A 110 2.00 -12.83 -21.83
C ILE A 110 2.66 -12.52 -23.18
N GLU A 111 2.65 -13.46 -24.11
CA GLU A 111 3.21 -13.30 -25.46
C GLU A 111 2.46 -12.24 -26.26
N LYS A 112 1.14 -12.13 -26.07
CA LYS A 112 0.34 -11.07 -26.68
C LYS A 112 0.71 -9.70 -26.11
N LEU A 113 0.80 -9.57 -24.78
CA LEU A 113 1.21 -8.33 -24.13
C LEU A 113 2.64 -7.91 -24.50
N GLN A 114 3.54 -8.87 -24.69
CA GLN A 114 4.90 -8.59 -25.16
C GLN A 114 4.94 -7.99 -26.57
N ARG A 115 4.03 -8.40 -27.46
CA ARG A 115 3.92 -7.83 -28.80
C ARG A 115 3.38 -6.39 -28.79
N GLU A 116 2.64 -6.03 -27.74
CA GLU A 116 2.07 -4.70 -27.53
C GLU A 116 2.92 -3.82 -26.60
N ALA A 117 4.16 -4.23 -26.30
CA ALA A 117 5.02 -3.56 -25.33
C ALA A 117 5.25 -2.06 -25.65
N ASP A 118 5.40 -1.73 -26.93
CA ASP A 118 5.58 -0.35 -27.39
C ASP A 118 4.33 0.51 -27.10
N ASP A 119 3.14 -0.03 -27.35
CA ASP A 119 1.87 0.66 -27.08
C ASP A 119 1.62 0.82 -25.58
N ILE A 120 1.92 -0.22 -24.78
CA ILE A 120 1.86 -0.16 -23.31
C ILE A 120 2.82 0.93 -22.80
N PHE A 121 4.02 1.04 -23.36
CA PHE A 121 4.96 2.08 -23.00
C PHE A 121 4.45 3.49 -23.35
N LEU A 122 3.89 3.68 -24.55
CA LEU A 122 3.29 4.95 -24.95
C LEU A 122 2.15 5.37 -24.04
N TRP A 123 1.33 4.41 -23.59
CA TRP A 123 0.26 4.64 -22.63
C TRP A 123 0.79 5.07 -21.26
N CYS A 124 1.86 4.41 -20.77
CA CYS A 124 2.57 4.83 -19.56
C CYS A 124 3.15 6.25 -19.68
N LEU A 125 3.71 6.60 -20.85
CA LEU A 125 4.25 7.94 -21.12
C LEU A 125 3.15 9.02 -21.12
N GLU A 126 1.98 8.71 -21.67
CA GLU A 126 0.81 9.59 -21.55
C GLU A 126 0.39 9.78 -20.08
N GLY A 127 0.38 8.69 -19.31
CA GLY A 127 0.15 8.72 -17.87
C GLY A 127 1.13 9.63 -17.13
N LEU A 128 2.43 9.56 -17.46
CA LEU A 128 3.46 10.43 -16.90
C LEU A 128 3.21 11.90 -17.26
N LYS A 129 2.90 12.22 -18.53
CA LYS A 129 2.59 13.59 -18.94
C LYS A 129 1.40 14.16 -18.16
N ARG A 130 0.36 13.35 -17.92
CA ARG A 130 -0.79 13.73 -17.09
C ARG A 130 -0.38 13.97 -15.62
N LEU A 131 0.48 13.12 -15.06
CA LEU A 131 0.98 13.26 -13.70
C LEU A 131 1.81 14.55 -13.53
N LEU A 132 2.69 14.85 -14.49
CA LEU A 132 3.48 16.10 -14.53
C LEU A 132 2.56 17.32 -14.58
N LYS A 133 1.54 17.31 -15.45
CA LYS A 133 0.53 18.38 -15.53
C LYS A 133 -0.28 18.53 -14.24
N ASN A 134 -0.44 17.46 -13.46
CA ASN A 134 -1.11 17.47 -12.16
C ASN A 134 -0.14 17.67 -10.98
N ASN A 135 1.03 18.28 -11.20
CA ASN A 135 2.03 18.58 -10.18
C ASN A 135 2.42 17.36 -9.32
N TYR A 136 2.70 16.23 -9.98
CA TYR A 136 3.09 14.97 -9.34
C TYR A 136 2.04 14.39 -8.38
N ARG A 137 0.79 14.83 -8.46
CA ARG A 137 -0.33 14.27 -7.68
C ARG A 137 -1.07 13.24 -8.51
N PHE A 138 -1.22 12.03 -7.98
CA PHE A 138 -2.06 11.02 -8.62
C PHE A 138 -3.54 11.43 -8.59
N THR A 139 -4.27 11.10 -9.66
CA THR A 139 -5.73 11.18 -9.67
C THR A 139 -6.27 9.96 -8.93
N ILE A 140 -6.93 10.18 -7.79
CA ILE A 140 -7.50 9.11 -6.97
C ILE A 140 -8.98 8.97 -7.31
N SER A 141 -9.39 7.80 -7.81
CA SER A 141 -10.78 7.50 -8.11
C SER A 141 -11.60 7.28 -6.83
N GLU A 142 -12.92 7.47 -6.91
CA GLU A 142 -13.83 7.17 -5.78
C GLU A 142 -13.72 5.70 -5.34
N ARG A 143 -13.51 4.77 -6.28
CA ARG A 143 -13.25 3.36 -5.95
C ARG A 143 -11.97 3.19 -5.14
N ALA A 144 -10.88 3.86 -5.50
CA ALA A 144 -9.63 3.80 -4.74
C ALA A 144 -9.77 4.42 -3.33
N LYS A 145 -10.52 5.51 -3.20
CA LYS A 145 -10.86 6.09 -1.88
C LYS A 145 -11.66 5.11 -1.02
N LYS A 146 -12.67 4.46 -1.62
CA LYS A 146 -13.50 3.46 -0.93
C LYS A 146 -12.67 2.25 -0.50
N ASN A 147 -11.84 1.70 -1.38
CA ASN A 147 -10.94 0.59 -1.06
C ASN A 147 -10.02 0.94 0.13
N LEU A 148 -9.50 2.17 0.18
CA LEU A 148 -8.68 2.64 1.30
C LEU A 148 -9.49 2.71 2.60
N HIS A 149 -10.72 3.22 2.53
CA HIS A 149 -11.60 3.29 3.69
C HIS A 149 -11.96 1.90 4.24
N GLU A 150 -12.31 0.95 3.37
CA GLU A 150 -12.59 -0.44 3.76
C GLU A 150 -11.37 -1.12 4.40
N ALA A 151 -10.15 -0.85 3.89
CA ALA A 151 -8.93 -1.33 4.52
C ALA A 151 -8.72 -0.73 5.92
N MET A 152 -9.06 0.55 6.12
CA MET A 152 -8.99 1.19 7.44
C MET A 152 -10.03 0.61 8.41
N GLU A 153 -11.26 0.40 7.96
CA GLU A 153 -12.35 -0.17 8.77
C GLU A 153 -12.07 -1.61 9.19
N SER A 154 -11.57 -2.44 8.26
CA SER A 154 -11.21 -3.83 8.57
C SER A 154 -10.06 -3.93 9.58
N GLY A 155 -9.10 -2.99 9.56
CA GLY A 155 -8.03 -2.90 10.55
C GLY A 155 -8.43 -2.19 11.86
N ASN A 156 -9.57 -1.50 11.90
CA ASN A 156 -9.98 -0.69 13.05
C ASN A 156 -11.51 -0.73 13.27
N ASN A 157 -11.92 -1.68 14.09
CA ASN A 157 -13.31 -1.88 14.55
C ASN A 157 -13.97 -0.65 15.18
N ILE A 158 -13.20 0.31 15.72
CA ILE A 158 -13.75 1.55 16.26
C ILE A 158 -14.46 2.34 15.16
N ILE A 159 -13.99 2.31 13.90
CA ILE A 159 -14.60 3.07 12.82
C ILE A 159 -16.04 2.56 12.57
N ALA A 160 -16.19 1.25 12.42
CA ALA A 160 -17.51 0.62 12.23
C ALA A 160 -18.44 0.87 13.44
N PHE A 161 -17.92 0.79 14.66
CA PHE A 161 -18.67 1.13 15.87
C PHE A 161 -19.15 2.59 15.84
N MET A 162 -18.27 3.53 15.45
CA MET A 162 -18.59 4.96 15.40
C MET A 162 -19.63 5.32 14.34
N GLN A 163 -19.81 4.49 13.32
CA GLN A 163 -20.82 4.65 12.28
C GLN A 163 -22.12 3.90 12.59
N SER A 164 -22.11 3.00 13.58
CA SER A 164 -23.26 2.17 13.89
C SER A 164 -24.41 3.02 14.46
N SER A 165 -25.60 2.89 13.88
CA SER A 165 -26.80 3.59 14.36
C SER A 165 -27.54 2.83 15.47
N GLY A 166 -27.14 1.59 15.76
CA GLY A 166 -27.77 0.73 16.76
C GLY A 166 -27.17 0.85 18.16
N TYR A 167 -25.89 1.21 18.27
CA TYR A 167 -25.17 1.26 19.55
C TYR A 167 -24.89 2.69 20.02
N ILE A 168 -24.68 3.61 19.07
CA ILE A 168 -24.40 5.01 19.39
C ILE A 168 -25.16 5.97 18.45
N ARG A 169 -25.40 7.19 18.91
CA ARG A 169 -25.93 8.29 18.10
C ARG A 169 -25.06 9.52 18.33
N LEU A 170 -24.64 10.16 17.24
CA LEU A 170 -23.93 11.43 17.31
C LEU A 170 -24.97 12.56 17.35
N GLU A 171 -24.94 13.36 18.41
CA GLU A 171 -25.81 14.53 18.58
C GLU A 171 -24.96 15.77 18.78
N GLU A 172 -25.26 16.84 18.05
CA GLU A 172 -24.54 18.11 18.15
C GLU A 172 -24.58 18.65 19.58
N ASN A 173 -23.48 19.29 20.02
CA ASN A 173 -23.33 19.85 21.37
C ASN A 173 -23.38 18.84 22.53
N THR A 174 -23.25 17.54 22.24
CA THR A 174 -23.09 16.49 23.26
C THR A 174 -21.66 15.97 23.29
N THR A 175 -21.26 15.36 24.41
CA THR A 175 -19.95 14.72 24.56
C THR A 175 -20.08 13.44 25.38
N ALA A 176 -19.31 12.41 25.03
CA ALA A 176 -19.19 11.19 25.81
C ALA A 176 -17.71 10.89 26.10
N THR A 177 -17.43 10.32 27.27
CA THR A 177 -16.08 9.84 27.57
C THR A 177 -15.80 8.53 26.82
N SER A 178 -14.53 8.23 26.56
CA SER A 178 -14.12 6.94 25.99
C SER A 178 -14.60 5.75 26.83
N LYS A 179 -14.70 5.90 28.15
CA LYS A 179 -15.26 4.89 29.06
C LYS A 179 -16.74 4.61 28.76
N ASN A 180 -17.55 5.64 28.57
CA ASN A 180 -18.98 5.47 28.26
C ASN A 180 -19.17 4.83 26.88
N LEU A 181 -18.35 5.20 25.90
CA LEU A 181 -18.36 4.57 24.58
C LEU A 181 -17.96 3.09 24.65
N TYR A 182 -16.94 2.75 25.45
CA TYR A 182 -16.51 1.36 25.63
C TYR A 182 -17.57 0.48 26.31
N GLN A 183 -18.41 1.03 27.17
CA GLN A 183 -19.52 0.28 27.77
C GLN A 183 -20.62 -0.07 26.77
N ALA A 184 -20.74 0.69 25.68
CA ALA A 184 -21.72 0.46 24.62
C ALA A 184 -21.17 -0.44 23.49
N TYR A 185 -19.85 -0.61 23.40
CA TYR A 185 -19.15 -1.50 22.46
C TYR A 185 -19.20 -2.95 22.93
#